data_AF-A0A1C3UA82-F1
#
_entry.id   AF-A0A1C3UA82-F1
#
_cell.length_a   1.000
_cell.length_b   1.000
_cell.length_c   1.000
_cell.angle_alpha   90.00
_cell.angle_beta   90.00
_cell.angle_gamma   90.00
#
_symmetry.space_group_name_H-M   'P 1'
#
loop_
_entity.id
_entity.type
_entity.pdbx_description
1 polymer ?
#
loop_
_entity_poly.entity_id
_entity_poly.type
_entity_poly.pdbx_seq_one_letter_code
_entity_poly.pdbx_strand_id
1 'polypeptide(L)'
;MVMVREPILKPVPIEELRPTQITVGMREVKAKRKAWRAKAKTDGDKAGEFLGNHMIPAIRGPRGRYYVIDHHHLSLALHEEGVKDVLVTTVADLSRLDRESFWFVMDCHDWMHPFDGEGKRRGYEDIPKSIKDLIDDPYRSLAGELRQVGGYAKDTTPFSEFLWADFLRRRVKRKDLDRDFEAALAKALEYAKSRDADYLPGWCGPVAE
;
A
#
# COMPACT_ATOMS: atom_id res chain seq x y z
N MET A 1 13.69 21.09 5.63
CA MET A 1 13.69 19.82 4.86
C MET A 1 14.43 20.07 3.57
N VAL A 2 15.64 19.54 3.41
CA VAL A 2 16.40 19.70 2.15
C VAL A 2 15.69 18.85 1.10
N MET A 3 14.89 19.47 0.24
CA MET A 3 14.42 18.80 -0.97
C MET A 3 15.67 18.49 -1.79
N VAL A 4 16.02 17.21 -1.88
CA VAL A 4 17.03 16.74 -2.82
C VAL A 4 16.53 17.17 -4.20
N ARG A 5 17.23 18.12 -4.83
CA ARG A 5 16.75 18.81 -6.04
C ARG A 5 16.57 17.88 -7.24
N GLU A 6 17.15 16.67 -7.19
CA GLU A 6 16.97 15.62 -8.20
C GLU A 6 16.96 14.25 -7.50
N PRO A 7 15.85 13.48 -7.57
CA PRO A 7 15.83 12.14 -6.99
C PRO A 7 16.83 11.24 -7.74
N ILE A 8 17.81 10.68 -7.01
CA ILE A 8 18.73 9.70 -7.59
C ILE A 8 17.97 8.40 -7.80
N LEU A 9 17.71 8.06 -9.06
CA LEU A 9 17.10 6.79 -9.45
C LEU A 9 18.14 5.68 -9.39
N LYS A 10 17.80 4.60 -8.70
CA LYS A 10 18.65 3.40 -8.63
C LYS A 10 17.86 2.18 -9.05
N PRO A 11 18.36 1.39 -10.03
CA PRO A 11 17.82 0.06 -10.26
C PRO A 11 18.15 -0.82 -9.05
N VAL A 12 17.13 -1.47 -8.51
CA VAL A 12 17.25 -2.39 -7.38
C VAL A 12 16.51 -3.68 -7.74
N PRO A 13 17.10 -4.86 -7.48
CA PRO A 13 16.38 -6.11 -7.65
C PRO A 13 15.14 -6.12 -6.75
N ILE A 14 13.98 -6.42 -7.32
CA ILE A 14 12.70 -6.32 -6.60
C ILE A 14 12.65 -7.27 -5.40
N GLU A 15 13.36 -8.39 -5.47
CA GLU A 15 13.48 -9.39 -4.41
C GLU A 15 14.26 -8.86 -3.19
N GLU A 16 15.09 -7.82 -3.37
CA GLU A 16 15.86 -7.18 -2.30
C GLU A 16 15.10 -6.07 -1.57
N LEU A 17 13.96 -5.63 -2.11
CA LEU A 17 13.11 -4.64 -1.47
C LEU A 17 12.58 -5.16 -0.14
N ARG A 18 12.70 -4.33 0.90
CA ARG A 18 12.13 -4.58 2.21
C ARG A 18 10.76 -3.91 2.31
N PRO A 19 9.68 -4.66 2.57
CA PRO A 19 8.40 -4.08 2.96
C PRO A 19 8.51 -3.21 4.22
N THR A 20 7.54 -2.31 4.39
CA THR A 20 7.30 -1.58 5.65
C THR A 20 5.87 -1.76 6.14
N GLN A 21 5.09 -2.63 5.50
CA GLN A 21 3.77 -3.06 5.94
C GLN A 21 3.69 -4.58 5.87
N ILE A 22 2.77 -5.16 6.64
CA ILE A 22 2.56 -6.62 6.67
C ILE A 22 1.57 -7.06 5.59
N THR A 23 0.53 -6.26 5.36
CA THR A 23 -0.63 -6.67 4.55
C THR A 23 -0.82 -5.82 3.30
N VAL A 24 -1.41 -6.39 2.25
CA VAL A 24 -1.89 -5.72 1.04
C VAL A 24 -3.28 -6.22 0.69
N GLY A 25 -3.99 -5.50 -0.18
CA GLY A 25 -5.24 -6.00 -0.76
C GLY A 25 -4.96 -6.78 -2.05
N MET A 26 -5.10 -8.10 -2.04
CA MET A 26 -4.76 -8.93 -3.20
C MET A 26 -5.66 -8.69 -4.42
N ARG A 27 -6.87 -8.13 -4.26
CA ARG A 27 -7.69 -7.72 -5.41
C ARG A 27 -7.03 -6.58 -6.17
N GLU A 28 -6.51 -5.57 -5.45
CA GLU A 28 -5.80 -4.45 -6.04
C GLU A 28 -4.48 -4.90 -6.69
N VAL A 29 -3.76 -5.85 -6.08
CA VAL A 29 -2.57 -6.49 -6.68
C VAL A 29 -2.93 -7.14 -8.02
N LYS A 30 -3.97 -7.99 -8.05
CA LYS A 30 -4.45 -8.65 -9.27
C LYS A 30 -4.87 -7.65 -10.35
N ALA A 31 -5.53 -6.55 -9.97
CA ALA A 31 -5.90 -5.48 -10.89
C ALA A 31 -4.66 -4.80 -11.50
N LYS A 32 -3.64 -4.49 -10.69
CA LYS A 32 -2.37 -3.93 -11.16
C LYS A 32 -1.62 -4.89 -12.09
N ARG A 33 -1.62 -6.21 -11.79
CA ARG A 33 -1.06 -7.24 -12.69
C ARG A 33 -1.76 -7.27 -14.04
N LYS A 34 -3.10 -7.22 -14.05
CA LYS A 34 -3.89 -7.16 -15.29
C LYS A 34 -3.55 -5.91 -16.11
N ALA A 35 -3.47 -4.75 -15.45
CA ALA A 35 -3.10 -3.49 -16.09
C ALA A 35 -1.67 -3.54 -16.67
N TRP A 36 -0.73 -4.12 -15.93
CA TRP A 36 0.63 -4.35 -16.40
C TRP A 36 0.67 -5.24 -17.64
N ARG A 37 0.01 -6.41 -17.63
CA ARG A 37 -0.05 -7.31 -18.78
C ARG A 37 -0.69 -6.66 -20.00
N ALA A 38 -1.72 -5.84 -19.81
CA ALA A 38 -2.36 -5.12 -20.89
C ALA A 38 -1.37 -4.14 -21.55
N LYS A 39 -0.66 -3.34 -20.74
CA LYS A 39 0.37 -2.41 -21.24
C LYS A 39 1.53 -3.14 -21.91
N ALA A 40 2.05 -4.21 -21.31
CA ALA A 40 3.13 -5.02 -21.89
C ALA A 40 2.76 -5.59 -23.27
N LYS A 41 1.48 -5.92 -23.51
CA LYS A 41 0.99 -6.37 -24.83
C LYS A 41 0.86 -5.23 -25.84
N THR A 42 0.43 -4.05 -25.40
CA THR A 42 0.20 -2.90 -26.28
C THR A 42 1.50 -2.20 -26.67
N ASP A 43 2.47 -2.14 -25.75
CA ASP A 43 3.61 -1.23 -25.88
C ASP A 43 4.94 -1.94 -26.20
N GLY A 44 4.95 -3.27 -26.38
CA GLY A 44 6.16 -4.03 -26.75
C GLY A 44 7.36 -3.77 -25.80
N ASP A 45 8.51 -3.39 -26.37
CA ASP A 45 9.76 -3.06 -25.66
C ASP A 45 9.68 -1.82 -24.73
N LYS A 46 8.57 -1.07 -24.73
CA LYS A 46 8.37 0.09 -23.82
C LYS A 46 7.96 -0.29 -22.40
N ALA A 47 8.01 -1.58 -22.03
CA ALA A 47 7.95 -2.00 -20.63
C ALA A 47 8.99 -1.23 -19.76
N GLY A 48 10.13 -0.85 -20.34
CA GLY A 48 11.13 0.02 -19.73
C GLY A 48 10.64 1.44 -19.43
N GLU A 49 9.80 2.05 -20.27
CA GLU A 49 9.23 3.39 -20.02
C GLU A 49 8.22 3.36 -18.86
N PHE A 50 7.43 2.30 -18.74
CA PHE A 50 6.54 2.14 -17.59
C PHE A 50 7.34 1.99 -16.29
N LEU A 51 8.41 1.18 -16.28
CA LEU A 51 9.30 1.06 -15.12
C LEU A 51 10.02 2.38 -14.83
N GLY A 52 10.36 3.16 -15.86
CA GLY A 52 10.86 4.52 -15.76
C GLY A 52 9.90 5.48 -15.05
N ASN A 53 8.60 5.35 -15.36
CA ASN A 53 7.54 6.21 -14.82
C ASN A 53 6.99 5.76 -13.45
N HIS A 54 7.28 4.54 -13.01
CA HIS A 54 6.78 3.98 -11.75
C HIS A 54 7.92 3.76 -10.76
N MET A 55 8.44 4.87 -10.25
CA MET A 55 9.49 4.87 -9.23
C MET A 55 8.89 4.47 -7.87
N ILE A 56 9.50 3.51 -7.20
CA ILE A 56 9.08 3.09 -5.86
C ILE A 56 9.79 3.97 -4.82
N PRO A 57 9.06 4.76 -4.03
CA PRO A 57 9.68 5.55 -2.96
C PRO A 57 10.14 4.60 -1.84
N ALA A 58 11.37 4.79 -1.40
CA ALA A 58 11.95 3.98 -0.33
C ALA A 58 12.89 4.78 0.58
N ILE A 59 13.07 4.28 1.80
CA ILE A 59 14.07 4.73 2.75
C ILE A 59 15.28 3.81 2.62
N ARG A 60 16.47 4.39 2.48
CA ARG A 60 17.72 3.60 2.52
C ARG A 60 18.09 3.34 3.97
N GLY A 61 17.90 2.12 4.43
CA GLY A 61 18.10 1.71 5.82
C GLY A 61 19.44 1.01 6.09
N PRO A 62 19.60 0.43 7.29
CA PRO A 62 20.83 -0.24 7.72
C PRO A 62 21.31 -1.28 6.71
N ARG A 63 22.64 -1.41 6.58
CA ARG A 63 23.29 -2.29 5.58
C ARG A 63 22.93 -1.94 4.13
N GLY A 64 22.47 -0.71 3.87
CA GLY A 64 22.18 -0.20 2.53
C GLY A 64 20.93 -0.79 1.86
N ARG A 65 20.03 -1.43 2.62
CA ARG A 65 18.79 -2.02 2.08
C ARG A 65 17.72 -0.94 1.85
N TYR A 66 16.87 -1.13 0.85
CA TYR A 66 15.78 -0.21 0.53
C TYR A 66 14.47 -0.69 1.14
N TYR A 67 13.85 0.17 1.96
CA TYR A 67 12.58 -0.07 2.64
C TYR A 67 11.47 0.70 1.94
N VAL A 68 10.58 -0.01 1.27
CA VAL A 68 9.49 0.53 0.45
C VAL A 68 8.46 1.21 1.34
N ILE A 69 8.18 2.49 1.15
CA ILE A 69 7.21 3.25 1.98
C ILE A 69 5.87 3.51 1.30
N ASP A 70 5.79 3.32 -0.01
CA ASP A 70 4.54 3.33 -0.77
C ASP A 70 4.68 2.35 -1.95
N HIS A 71 3.55 1.99 -2.56
CA HIS A 71 3.46 1.14 -3.74
C HIS A 71 3.75 -0.34 -3.47
N HIS A 72 3.47 -0.86 -2.27
CA HIS A 72 3.60 -2.30 -1.97
C HIS A 72 2.73 -3.18 -2.88
N HIS A 73 1.50 -2.76 -3.19
CA HIS A 73 0.64 -3.49 -4.14
C HIS A 73 1.24 -3.55 -5.56
N LEU A 74 1.87 -2.45 -6.01
CA LEU A 74 2.54 -2.42 -7.31
C LEU A 74 3.80 -3.27 -7.28
N SER A 75 4.61 -3.16 -6.23
CA SER A 75 5.83 -3.95 -6.04
C SER A 75 5.52 -5.44 -6.07
N LEU A 76 4.49 -5.87 -5.34
CA LEU A 76 4.06 -7.28 -5.36
C LEU A 76 3.53 -7.69 -6.73
N ALA A 77 2.73 -6.83 -7.39
CA ALA A 77 2.24 -7.10 -8.73
C ALA A 77 3.38 -7.30 -9.74
N LEU A 78 4.39 -6.42 -9.74
CA LEU A 78 5.55 -6.51 -10.62
C LEU A 78 6.39 -7.78 -10.32
N HIS A 79 6.57 -8.10 -9.03
CA HIS A 79 7.27 -9.32 -8.62
C HIS A 79 6.54 -10.58 -9.14
N GLU A 80 5.21 -10.66 -8.99
CA GLU A 80 4.40 -11.79 -9.48
C GLU A 80 4.33 -11.87 -11.02
N GLU A 81 4.66 -10.78 -11.73
CA GLU A 81 4.81 -10.74 -13.19
C GLU A 81 6.24 -11.03 -13.66
N GLY A 82 7.16 -11.32 -12.73
CA GLY A 82 8.53 -11.72 -13.05
C GLY A 82 9.48 -10.58 -13.37
N VAL A 83 9.10 -9.33 -13.12
CA VAL A 83 9.99 -8.17 -13.24
C VAL A 83 11.16 -8.33 -12.28
N LYS A 84 12.39 -8.18 -12.78
CA LYS A 84 13.62 -8.39 -12.00
C LYS A 84 14.08 -7.14 -11.27
N ASP A 85 14.12 -6.02 -11.98
CA ASP A 85 14.63 -4.76 -11.46
C ASP A 85 13.55 -3.68 -11.50
N VAL A 86 13.54 -2.84 -10.49
CA VAL A 86 12.66 -1.67 -10.37
C VAL A 86 13.47 -0.44 -9.99
N LEU A 87 13.00 0.73 -10.40
CA LEU A 87 13.63 1.99 -10.03
C LEU A 87 13.12 2.44 -8.66
N VAL A 88 14.06 2.76 -7.77
CA VAL A 88 13.77 3.29 -6.45
C VAL A 88 14.15 4.77 -6.37
N THR A 89 13.27 5.57 -5.78
CA THR A 89 13.57 6.94 -5.36
C THR A 89 13.85 6.95 -3.86
N THR A 90 15.05 7.40 -3.48
CA THR A 90 15.42 7.48 -2.05
C THR A 90 14.80 8.73 -1.43
N VAL A 91 13.85 8.55 -0.51
CA VAL A 91 13.17 9.64 0.21
C VAL A 91 13.99 10.14 1.39
N ALA A 92 14.66 9.23 2.11
CA ALA A 92 15.65 9.54 3.13
C ALA A 92 16.75 8.47 3.19
N ASP A 93 17.97 8.86 3.59
CA ASP A 93 19.07 7.95 3.85
C ASP A 93 19.30 7.83 5.37
N LEU A 94 18.88 6.70 5.92
CA LEU A 94 19.05 6.30 7.31
C LEU A 94 20.07 5.16 7.45
N SER A 95 20.91 4.92 6.44
CA SER A 95 21.81 3.76 6.40
C SER A 95 22.88 3.74 7.51
N ARG A 96 23.10 4.89 8.16
CA ARG A 96 24.02 5.06 9.30
C ARG A 96 23.42 4.65 10.64
N LEU A 97 22.09 4.52 10.74
CA LEU A 97 21.43 4.14 11.99
C LEU A 97 21.64 2.65 12.27
N ASP A 98 21.68 2.29 13.56
CA ASP A 98 21.50 0.92 13.98
C ASP A 98 20.04 0.47 13.77
N ARG A 99 19.77 -0.82 13.97
CA ARG A 99 18.46 -1.40 13.67
C ARG A 99 17.34 -0.85 14.55
N GLU A 100 17.58 -0.61 15.83
CA GLU A 100 16.54 -0.15 16.75
C GLU A 100 16.22 1.31 16.50
N SER A 101 17.24 2.15 16.38
CA SER A 101 17.07 3.57 16.00
C SER A 101 16.38 3.72 14.65
N PHE A 102 16.69 2.86 13.68
CA PHE A 102 16.04 2.87 12.37
C PHE A 102 14.53 2.66 12.48
N TRP A 103 14.09 1.59 13.15
CA TRP A 103 12.65 1.30 13.28
C TRP A 103 11.91 2.33 14.12
N PHE A 104 12.56 2.88 15.15
CA PHE A 104 12.00 4.00 15.92
C PHE A 104 11.73 5.22 15.01
N VAL A 105 12.69 5.62 14.19
CA VAL A 105 12.53 6.72 13.24
C VAL A 105 11.46 6.41 12.19
N MET A 106 11.39 5.17 11.68
CA MET A 106 10.34 4.73 10.75
C MET A 106 8.93 4.85 11.36
N ASP A 107 8.77 4.53 12.65
CA ASP A 107 7.50 4.68 13.38
C ASP A 107 7.13 6.16 13.56
N CYS A 108 8.08 6.99 14.01
CA CYS A 108 7.84 8.42 14.27
C CYS A 108 7.47 9.23 13.03
N HIS A 109 7.82 8.74 11.83
CA HIS A 109 7.54 9.41 10.56
C HIS A 109 6.37 8.78 9.78
N ASP A 110 5.64 7.84 10.38
CA ASP A 110 4.55 7.12 9.70
C ASP A 110 5.02 6.43 8.39
N TRP A 111 6.25 5.91 8.36
CA TRP A 111 6.82 5.22 7.19
C TRP A 111 6.60 3.71 7.20
N MET A 112 5.94 3.19 8.24
CA MET A 112 5.58 1.79 8.35
C MET A 112 4.15 1.60 8.84
N HIS A 113 3.57 0.46 8.47
CA HIS A 113 2.22 0.06 8.86
C HIS A 113 2.23 -1.41 9.35
N PRO A 114 2.73 -1.66 10.57
CA PRO A 114 2.87 -3.01 11.14
C PRO A 114 1.53 -3.52 11.70
N PHE A 115 0.54 -3.75 10.84
CA PHE A 115 -0.75 -4.32 11.23
C PHE A 115 -0.99 -5.63 10.48
N ASP A 116 -1.44 -6.66 11.20
CA ASP A 116 -1.72 -7.98 10.61
C ASP A 116 -3.04 -8.02 9.82
N GLY A 117 -3.35 -9.18 9.25
CA GLY A 117 -4.57 -9.41 8.47
C GLY A 117 -5.87 -9.28 9.29
N GLU A 118 -5.79 -9.17 10.62
CA GLU A 118 -6.91 -8.88 11.52
C GLU A 118 -6.99 -7.39 11.92
N GLY A 119 -6.07 -6.55 11.45
CA GLY A 119 -5.99 -5.13 11.80
C GLY A 119 -5.39 -4.89 13.19
N LYS A 120 -4.65 -5.86 13.75
CA LYS A 120 -3.98 -5.70 15.05
C LYS A 120 -2.56 -5.20 14.84
N ARG A 121 -2.13 -4.21 15.64
CA ARG A 121 -0.75 -3.71 15.62
C ARG A 121 0.20 -4.82 16.07
N ARG A 122 1.31 -4.97 15.36
CA ARG A 122 2.36 -5.95 15.58
C ARG A 122 3.70 -5.25 15.82
N GLY A 123 4.70 -6.01 16.26
CA GLY A 123 6.08 -5.55 16.31
C GLY A 123 6.66 -5.36 14.90
N TYR A 124 7.70 -4.54 14.76
CA TYR A 124 8.37 -4.37 13.47
C TYR A 124 9.04 -5.67 12.99
N GLU A 125 9.28 -6.62 13.89
CA GLU A 125 9.84 -7.94 13.61
C GLU A 125 8.89 -8.81 12.79
N ASP A 126 7.58 -8.54 12.88
CA ASP A 126 6.54 -9.21 12.11
C ASP A 126 6.40 -8.63 10.70
N ILE A 127 7.07 -7.51 10.38
CA ILE A 127 7.11 -6.98 9.01
C ILE A 127 7.88 -7.99 8.12
N PRO A 128 7.28 -8.45 7.01
CA PRO A 128 7.92 -9.42 6.14
C PRO A 128 9.24 -8.90 5.59
N LYS A 129 10.15 -9.84 5.35
CA LYS A 129 11.49 -9.54 4.84
C LYS A 129 11.50 -9.36 3.32
N SER A 130 10.49 -9.85 2.61
CA SER A 130 10.40 -9.76 1.16
C SER A 130 9.00 -9.33 0.75
N ILE A 131 8.89 -8.63 -0.38
CA ILE A 131 7.62 -8.18 -0.96
C ILE A 131 6.68 -9.36 -1.23
N LYS A 132 7.20 -10.53 -1.61
CA LYS A 132 6.37 -11.72 -1.87
C LYS A 132 5.67 -12.29 -0.64
N ASP A 133 6.15 -11.96 0.56
CA ASP A 133 5.64 -12.48 1.82
C ASP A 133 4.55 -11.58 2.44
N LEU A 134 4.09 -10.57 1.69
CA LEU A 134 2.97 -9.71 2.08
C LEU A 134 1.68 -10.53 2.14
N ILE A 135 0.89 -10.29 3.20
CA ILE A 135 -0.32 -11.06 3.50
C ILE A 135 -1.55 -10.35 2.93
N ASP A 136 -2.54 -11.11 2.48
CA ASP A 136 -3.81 -10.52 2.04
C ASP A 136 -4.64 -9.99 3.22
N ASP A 137 -5.02 -8.72 3.15
CA ASP A 137 -6.10 -8.11 3.93
C ASP A 137 -7.26 -7.75 2.99
N PRO A 138 -8.33 -8.56 2.96
CA PRO A 138 -9.48 -8.29 2.11
C PRO A 138 -10.25 -7.02 2.45
N TYR A 139 -10.16 -6.51 3.68
CA TYR A 139 -10.76 -5.22 4.01
C TYR A 139 -9.96 -4.07 3.40
N ARG A 140 -8.64 -4.22 3.24
CA ARG A 140 -7.82 -3.28 2.45
C ARG A 140 -8.20 -3.28 0.97
N SER A 141 -8.60 -4.43 0.43
CA SER A 141 -9.20 -4.50 -0.91
C SER A 141 -10.56 -3.80 -0.96
N LEU A 142 -11.42 -4.06 0.02
CA LEU A 142 -12.75 -3.43 0.12
C LEU A 142 -12.66 -1.91 0.20
N ALA A 143 -11.78 -1.37 1.04
CA ALA A 143 -11.57 0.06 1.15
C ALA A 143 -11.06 0.69 -0.16
N GLY A 144 -10.12 0.01 -0.84
CA GLY A 144 -9.63 0.44 -2.15
C GLY A 144 -10.75 0.55 -3.18
N GLU A 145 -11.61 -0.47 -3.29
CA GLU A 145 -12.76 -0.47 -4.22
C GLU A 145 -13.84 0.54 -3.79
N LEU A 146 -14.08 0.68 -2.49
CA LEU A 146 -14.99 1.69 -1.94
C LEU A 146 -14.57 3.10 -2.36
N ARG A 147 -13.26 3.41 -2.36
CA ARG A 147 -12.75 4.67 -2.88
C ARG A 147 -13.01 4.83 -4.38
N GLN A 148 -12.80 3.76 -5.17
CA GLN A 148 -13.01 3.80 -6.62
C GLN A 148 -14.48 4.08 -7.00
N VAL A 149 -15.43 3.56 -6.23
CA VAL A 149 -16.88 3.81 -6.44
C VAL A 149 -17.38 5.10 -5.81
N GLY A 150 -16.50 5.96 -5.28
CA GLY A 150 -16.87 7.27 -4.72
C GLY A 150 -17.45 7.21 -3.30
N GLY A 151 -17.13 6.17 -2.54
CA GLY A 151 -17.50 6.07 -1.13
C GLY A 151 -16.88 7.18 -0.28
N TYR A 152 -15.62 7.52 -0.55
CA TYR A 152 -14.86 8.59 0.07
C TYR A 152 -13.82 9.18 -0.89
N ALA A 153 -13.35 10.40 -0.62
CA ALA A 153 -12.36 11.10 -1.42
C ALA A 153 -10.92 10.65 -1.12
N LYS A 154 -10.02 10.83 -2.09
CA LYS A 154 -8.59 10.69 -1.83
C LYS A 154 -8.15 11.80 -0.88
N ASP A 155 -7.42 11.41 0.16
CA ASP A 155 -6.90 12.30 1.19
C ASP A 155 -5.37 12.19 1.26
N THR A 156 -4.69 13.21 1.80
CA THR A 156 -3.23 13.19 1.99
C THR A 156 -2.80 12.49 3.27
N THR A 157 -3.74 12.13 4.15
CA THR A 157 -3.49 11.37 5.38
C THR A 157 -2.86 10.02 5.04
N PRO A 158 -1.67 9.70 5.60
CA PRO A 158 -1.05 8.40 5.43
C PRO A 158 -1.99 7.26 5.81
N PHE A 159 -1.93 6.16 5.04
CA PHE A 159 -2.70 4.94 5.34
C PHE A 159 -4.23 5.13 5.40
N SER A 160 -4.79 6.16 4.75
CA SER A 160 -6.24 6.41 4.71
C SER A 160 -7.07 5.16 4.38
N GLU A 161 -6.68 4.40 3.34
CA GLU A 161 -7.36 3.14 3.00
C GLU A 161 -7.32 2.07 4.12
N PHE A 162 -6.30 2.07 4.98
CA PHE A 162 -6.24 1.15 6.13
C PHE A 162 -7.17 1.59 7.26
N LEU A 163 -7.34 2.90 7.50
CA LEU A 163 -8.32 3.41 8.44
C LEU A 163 -9.75 3.02 8.02
N TRP A 164 -10.05 3.16 6.73
CA TRP A 164 -11.30 2.69 6.14
C TRP A 164 -11.45 1.17 6.24
N ALA A 165 -10.39 0.40 5.98
CA ALA A 165 -10.41 -1.05 6.13
C ALA A 165 -10.75 -1.47 7.57
N ASP A 166 -10.16 -0.82 8.56
CA ASP A 166 -10.40 -1.09 9.98
C ASP A 166 -11.81 -0.67 10.44
N PHE A 167 -12.35 0.42 9.90
CA PHE A 167 -13.75 0.81 10.10
C PHE A 167 -14.72 -0.26 9.58
N LEU A 168 -14.48 -0.75 8.36
CA LEU A 168 -15.33 -1.74 7.68
C LEU A 168 -15.22 -3.13 8.31
N ARG A 169 -14.03 -3.51 8.79
CA ARG A 169 -13.75 -4.79 9.46
C ARG A 169 -14.66 -5.06 10.65
N ARG A 170 -15.06 -4.01 11.37
CA ARG A 170 -15.95 -4.12 12.54
C ARG A 170 -17.43 -4.19 12.17
N ARG A 171 -17.80 -3.92 10.92
CA ARG A 171 -19.18 -3.73 10.46
C ARG A 171 -19.61 -4.71 9.38
N VAL A 172 -18.67 -5.20 8.57
CA VAL A 172 -18.89 -6.20 7.53
C VAL A 172 -18.24 -7.50 7.98
N LYS A 173 -19.02 -8.58 8.05
CA LYS A 173 -18.48 -9.88 8.48
C LYS A 173 -17.58 -10.45 7.38
N ARG A 174 -16.43 -11.00 7.78
CA ARG A 174 -15.46 -11.61 6.84
C ARG A 174 -16.08 -12.64 5.91
N LYS A 175 -16.93 -13.52 6.45
CA LYS A 175 -17.65 -14.55 5.67
C LYS A 175 -18.55 -13.97 4.56
N ASP A 176 -19.14 -12.80 4.79
CA ASP A 176 -20.02 -12.17 3.81
C ASP A 176 -19.18 -11.53 2.70
N LEU A 177 -18.05 -10.93 3.07
CA LEU A 177 -17.06 -10.37 2.15
C LEU A 177 -16.43 -11.44 1.24
N ASP A 178 -16.06 -12.59 1.79
CA ASP A 178 -15.47 -13.69 1.04
C ASP A 178 -16.49 -14.38 0.11
N ARG A 179 -17.77 -14.42 0.51
CA ARG A 179 -18.86 -15.02 -0.28
C ARG A 179 -19.30 -14.12 -1.44
N ASP A 180 -19.52 -12.84 -1.16
CA ASP A 180 -20.07 -11.89 -2.13
C ASP A 180 -19.47 -10.50 -1.89
N PHE A 181 -18.40 -10.23 -2.63
CA PHE A 181 -17.66 -8.98 -2.52
C PHE A 181 -18.49 -7.76 -2.98
N GLU A 182 -19.32 -7.91 -4.00
CA GLU A 182 -20.12 -6.80 -4.54
C GLU A 182 -21.23 -6.42 -3.55
N ALA A 183 -21.90 -7.40 -2.94
CA ALA A 183 -22.85 -7.15 -1.87
C ALA A 183 -22.18 -6.53 -0.63
N ALA A 184 -20.96 -6.96 -0.30
CA ALA A 184 -20.18 -6.35 0.78
C ALA A 184 -19.78 -4.91 0.46
N LEU A 185 -19.44 -4.60 -0.80
CA LEU A 185 -19.13 -3.26 -1.28
C LEU A 185 -20.36 -2.34 -1.22
N ALA A 186 -21.53 -2.82 -1.61
CA ALA A 186 -22.78 -2.06 -1.49
C ALA A 186 -23.06 -1.68 -0.04
N LYS A 187 -22.90 -2.62 0.91
CA LYS A 187 -23.04 -2.32 2.35
C LYS A 187 -21.96 -1.38 2.85
N ALA A 188 -20.72 -1.54 2.39
CA ALA A 188 -19.63 -0.64 2.74
C ALA A 188 -19.92 0.80 2.30
N LEU A 189 -20.55 0.97 1.14
CA LEU A 189 -20.99 2.27 0.65
C LEU A 189 -22.06 2.90 1.53
N GLU A 190 -23.05 2.12 1.99
CA GLU A 190 -24.06 2.59 2.95
C GLU A 190 -23.40 3.08 4.25
N TYR A 191 -22.46 2.30 4.82
CA TYR A 191 -21.71 2.72 6.00
C TYR A 191 -20.84 3.95 5.76
N ALA A 192 -20.25 4.08 4.56
CA ALA A 192 -19.42 5.23 4.22
C ALA A 192 -20.20 6.54 4.13
N LYS A 193 -21.51 6.48 3.86
CA LYS A 193 -22.39 7.66 3.85
C LYS A 193 -23.05 7.95 5.19
N SER A 194 -22.91 7.06 6.18
CA SER A 194 -23.46 7.32 7.51
C SER A 194 -22.56 8.26 8.32
N ARG A 195 -23.13 8.85 9.37
CA ARG A 195 -22.38 9.68 10.34
C ARG A 195 -21.37 8.86 11.15
N ASP A 196 -21.48 7.54 11.18
CA ASP A 196 -20.50 6.70 11.88
C ASP A 196 -19.10 6.76 11.24
N ALA A 197 -18.98 7.27 10.02
CA ALA A 197 -17.74 7.39 9.28
C ALA A 197 -17.24 8.85 9.17
N ASP A 198 -17.90 9.82 9.81
CA ASP A 198 -17.62 11.25 9.64
C ASP A 198 -16.21 11.68 10.08
N TYR A 199 -15.61 10.95 11.00
CA TYR A 199 -14.24 11.15 11.49
C TYR A 199 -13.17 10.57 10.55
N LEU A 200 -13.54 9.83 9.49
CA LEU A 200 -12.58 9.21 8.59
C LEU A 200 -12.12 10.18 7.49
N PRO A 201 -10.84 10.09 7.08
CA PRO A 201 -10.29 10.96 6.05
C PRO A 201 -11.02 10.79 4.72
N GLY A 202 -11.38 11.91 4.10
CA GLY A 202 -12.10 11.95 2.84
C GLY A 202 -13.59 11.58 2.92
N TRP A 203 -14.18 11.46 4.11
CA TRP A 203 -15.62 11.20 4.26
C TRP A 203 -16.46 12.23 3.49
N CYS A 204 -17.49 11.74 2.78
CA CYS A 204 -18.36 12.57 1.94
C CYS A 204 -19.82 12.11 2.00
N GLY A 205 -20.34 11.94 3.22
CA GLY A 205 -21.75 11.66 3.48
C GLY A 205 -22.59 12.94 3.62
N PRO A 206 -23.93 12.83 3.53
CA PRO A 206 -24.82 13.96 3.75
C PRO A 206 -24.78 14.41 5.23
N VAL A 207 -24.55 15.70 5.44
CA VAL A 207 -24.71 16.33 6.74
C VAL A 207 -26.11 16.92 6.79
N ALA A 208 -27.02 16.32 7.57
CA ALA A 208 -28.30 16.97 7.86
C ALA A 208 -28.02 18.24 8.68
N GLU A 209 -28.45 19.39 8.16
CA GLU A 209 -28.48 20.69 8.86
C GLU A 209 -29.36 20.66 10.11
#